data_AF-A0A086TIG8-F1
#
_entry.id   AF-A0A086TIG8-F1
#
_cell.length_a   1.000
_cell.length_b   1.000
_cell.length_c   1.000
_cell.angle_alpha   90.00
_cell.angle_beta   90.00
_cell.angle_gamma   90.00
#
_symmetry.space_group_name_H-M   'P 1'
#
loop_
_entity.id
_entity.type
_entity.pdbx_description
1 polymer ?
#
loop_
_entity_poly.entity_id
_entity_poly.type
_entity_poly.pdbx_seq_one_letter_code
_entity_poly.pdbx_strand_id
1 'polypeptide(L)'
;MEYNDIEPEVKRYMRRSTFKDMPEDAQRIYVKGIRRIIRKLSELDNRESYIKIAGKTSEPRPSLEFMVVGMRFRGDHKFSHKDDITLELDDDNRVDKYAIKVLVDGKHVAFVAAEDARKLRKIKDVLDRRVYLVKKYAQSATMRLDTQTMDRMEEYREREADRELARICHREAMLYG
;
A
#
# COMPACT_ATOMS: atom_id res chain seq x y z
N MET A 1 -9.82 -47.89 -11.20
CA MET A 1 -9.39 -46.61 -11.86
C MET A 1 -7.89 -46.71 -12.03
N GLU A 2 -7.33 -46.56 -13.23
CA GLU A 2 -5.90 -46.76 -13.40
C GLU A 2 -5.10 -45.50 -13.05
N TYR A 3 -3.89 -45.68 -12.52
CA TYR A 3 -3.01 -44.56 -12.20
C TYR A 3 -2.75 -43.66 -13.42
N ASN A 4 -2.72 -44.25 -14.62
CA ASN A 4 -2.47 -43.52 -15.86
C ASN A 4 -3.63 -42.57 -16.22
N ASP A 5 -4.86 -42.86 -15.77
CA ASP A 5 -6.06 -42.06 -16.03
C ASP A 5 -6.14 -40.78 -15.17
N ILE A 6 -5.26 -40.64 -14.17
CA ILE A 6 -5.23 -39.48 -13.26
C ILE A 6 -4.52 -38.30 -13.93
N GLU A 7 -5.02 -37.09 -13.71
CA GLU A 7 -4.43 -35.87 -14.28
C GLU A 7 -2.97 -35.69 -13.82
N PRO A 8 -2.04 -35.26 -14.71
CA PRO A 8 -0.63 -35.07 -14.37
C PRO A 8 -0.40 -34.18 -13.14
N GLU A 9 -1.25 -33.15 -12.96
CA GLU A 9 -1.18 -32.24 -11.82
C GLU A 9 -1.50 -32.95 -10.50
N VAL A 10 -2.49 -33.85 -10.49
CA VAL A 10 -2.87 -34.63 -9.32
C VAL A 10 -1.80 -35.68 -9.00
N LYS A 11 -1.23 -36.32 -10.04
CA LYS A 11 -0.12 -37.29 -9.90
C LYS A 11 1.11 -36.70 -9.19
N ARG A 12 1.40 -35.41 -9.35
CA ARG A 12 2.55 -34.75 -8.69
C ARG A 12 2.50 -34.80 -7.17
N TYR A 13 1.30 -34.89 -6.59
CA TYR A 13 1.08 -34.95 -5.14
C TYR A 13 0.82 -36.37 -4.64
N MET A 14 1.01 -37.38 -5.50
CA MET A 14 0.75 -38.78 -5.22
C MET A 14 2.00 -39.62 -5.36
N ARG A 15 2.20 -40.57 -4.43
CA ARG A 15 3.16 -41.66 -4.63
C ARG A 15 2.47 -42.81 -5.36
N ARG A 16 3.05 -43.25 -6.48
CA ARG A 16 2.50 -44.32 -7.33
C ARG A 16 2.37 -45.65 -6.57
N SER A 17 3.32 -45.99 -5.71
CA SER A 17 3.26 -47.19 -4.86
C SER A 17 2.06 -47.11 -3.92
N THR A 18 1.95 -46.01 -3.16
CA THR A 18 0.85 -45.77 -2.22
C THR A 18 -0.54 -45.81 -2.88
N PHE A 19 -0.68 -45.37 -4.12
CA PHE A 19 -1.95 -45.49 -4.86
C PHE A 19 -2.26 -46.93 -5.28
N LYS A 20 -1.25 -47.67 -5.75
CA LYS A 20 -1.42 -49.05 -6.23
C LYS A 20 -1.73 -50.03 -5.11
N ASP A 21 -1.22 -49.78 -3.91
CA ASP A 21 -1.42 -50.64 -2.75
C ASP A 21 -2.78 -50.41 -2.06
N MET A 22 -3.57 -49.43 -2.52
CA MET A 22 -4.91 -49.14 -1.98
C MET A 22 -6.00 -49.98 -2.65
N PRO A 23 -7.03 -50.41 -1.89
CA PRO A 23 -8.28 -50.93 -2.43
C PRO A 23 -8.94 -49.94 -3.42
N GLU A 24 -9.68 -50.46 -4.42
CA GLU A 24 -10.20 -49.65 -5.53
C GLU A 24 -11.19 -48.55 -5.09
N ASP A 25 -11.96 -48.82 -4.04
CA ASP A 25 -12.86 -47.87 -3.39
C ASP A 25 -12.08 -46.76 -2.65
N ALA A 26 -10.98 -47.13 -1.97
CA ALA A 26 -10.09 -46.19 -1.30
C ALA A 26 -9.32 -45.31 -2.29
N GLN A 27 -8.91 -45.84 -3.46
CA GLN A 27 -8.24 -45.09 -4.52
C GLN A 27 -9.07 -43.88 -5.00
N ARG A 28 -10.39 -44.08 -5.18
CA ARG A 28 -11.31 -43.00 -5.59
C ARG A 28 -11.40 -41.90 -4.55
N ILE A 29 -11.50 -42.28 -3.27
CA ILE A 29 -11.57 -41.34 -2.15
C ILE A 29 -10.25 -40.56 -2.02
N TYR A 30 -9.12 -41.25 -2.18
CA TYR A 30 -7.79 -40.66 -2.12
C TYR A 30 -7.57 -39.61 -3.22
N VAL A 31 -7.88 -39.94 -4.48
CA VAL A 31 -7.80 -39.00 -5.61
C VAL A 31 -8.73 -37.80 -5.39
N LYS A 32 -9.96 -38.04 -4.90
CA LYS A 32 -10.91 -36.97 -4.57
C LYS A 32 -10.39 -36.05 -3.46
N GLY A 33 -9.73 -36.61 -2.44
CA GLY A 33 -9.08 -35.87 -1.37
C GLY A 33 -7.97 -34.96 -1.89
N ILE A 34 -7.08 -35.49 -2.73
CA ILE A 34 -5.98 -34.72 -3.32
C ILE A 34 -6.50 -33.61 -4.24
N ARG A 35 -7.49 -33.90 -5.10
CA ARG A 35 -8.15 -32.85 -5.90
C ARG A 35 -8.73 -31.72 -5.04
N ARG A 36 -9.33 -32.05 -3.90
CA ARG A 36 -9.86 -31.06 -2.95
C ARG A 36 -8.75 -30.24 -2.31
N ILE A 37 -7.61 -30.86 -1.99
CA ILE A 37 -6.42 -30.16 -1.47
C ILE A 37 -5.84 -29.24 -2.53
N ILE A 38 -5.60 -29.73 -3.75
CA ILE A 38 -5.11 -28.92 -4.87
C ILE A 38 -6.03 -27.73 -5.11
N ARG A 39 -7.36 -27.96 -5.20
CA ARG A 39 -8.32 -26.87 -5.38
C ARG A 39 -8.26 -25.85 -4.24
N LYS A 40 -8.18 -26.29 -2.98
CA LYS A 40 -8.01 -25.39 -1.83
C LYS A 40 -6.67 -24.65 -1.86
N LEU A 41 -5.60 -25.29 -2.30
CA LEU A 41 -4.30 -24.66 -2.48
C LEU A 41 -4.34 -23.64 -3.62
N SER A 42 -5.02 -23.93 -4.74
CA SER A 42 -5.26 -22.96 -5.82
C SER A 42 -6.16 -21.81 -5.36
N GLU A 43 -7.16 -22.06 -4.52
CA GLU A 43 -7.99 -21.02 -3.88
C GLU A 43 -7.15 -20.19 -2.90
N LEU A 44 -6.18 -20.78 -2.21
CA LEU A 44 -5.24 -20.09 -1.33
C LEU A 44 -4.16 -19.32 -2.11
N ASP A 45 -3.69 -19.84 -3.23
CA ASP A 45 -2.80 -19.12 -4.17
C ASP A 45 -3.55 -17.98 -4.86
N ASN A 46 -4.84 -18.16 -5.15
CA ASN A 46 -5.71 -17.08 -5.63
C ASN A 46 -6.06 -16.09 -4.52
N ARG A 47 -6.13 -16.51 -3.25
CA ARG A 47 -6.24 -15.58 -2.11
C ARG A 47 -4.93 -14.88 -1.84
N GLU A 48 -3.79 -15.54 -2.00
CA GLU A 48 -2.47 -14.90 -2.00
C GLU A 48 -2.32 -13.98 -3.20
N SER A 49 -2.91 -14.29 -4.36
CA SER A 49 -2.95 -13.38 -5.50
C SER A 49 -3.88 -12.20 -5.21
N TYR A 50 -5.02 -12.37 -4.54
CA TYR A 50 -5.85 -11.27 -4.04
C TYR A 50 -5.19 -10.45 -2.93
N ILE A 51 -4.43 -11.08 -2.03
CA ILE A 51 -3.67 -10.42 -0.96
C ILE A 51 -2.39 -9.77 -1.53
N LYS A 52 -1.82 -10.32 -2.62
CA LYS A 52 -0.76 -9.70 -3.43
C LYS A 52 -1.33 -8.65 -4.40
N ILE A 53 -2.60 -8.67 -4.79
CA ILE A 53 -3.25 -7.58 -5.53
C ILE A 53 -3.62 -6.45 -4.55
N ALA A 54 -4.02 -6.80 -3.33
CA ALA A 54 -4.19 -5.86 -2.22
C ALA A 54 -2.85 -5.40 -1.61
N GLY A 55 -1.74 -6.08 -1.90
CA GLY A 55 -0.43 -5.91 -1.23
C GLY A 55 0.79 -5.70 -2.16
N LYS A 56 0.65 -5.80 -3.48
CA LYS A 56 1.60 -5.29 -4.48
C LYS A 56 1.01 -4.05 -5.14
N THR A 57 1.39 -2.93 -4.54
CA THR A 57 1.96 -1.80 -5.26
C THR A 57 1.21 -1.42 -6.55
N SER A 58 0.25 -0.49 -6.41
CA SER A 58 0.39 0.74 -7.21
C SER A 58 1.88 1.08 -7.19
N GLU A 59 2.52 1.33 -8.34
CA GLU A 59 3.91 1.82 -8.39
C GLU A 59 4.17 2.68 -7.16
N PRO A 60 5.26 2.45 -6.39
CA PRO A 60 5.47 3.14 -5.13
C PRO A 60 5.17 4.61 -5.38
N ARG A 61 4.10 5.11 -4.74
CA ARG A 61 3.61 6.45 -5.06
C ARG A 61 4.83 7.34 -5.03
N PRO A 62 5.09 8.10 -6.12
CA PRO A 62 6.27 8.94 -6.15
C PRO A 62 6.21 9.75 -4.85
N SER A 63 7.26 9.63 -4.06
CA SER A 63 7.31 10.17 -2.72
C SER A 63 8.74 10.58 -2.43
N LEU A 64 8.88 11.59 -1.58
CA LEU A 64 10.18 12.14 -1.21
C LEU A 64 10.34 12.00 0.30
N GLU A 65 11.39 11.30 0.72
CA GLU A 65 11.77 11.27 2.12
C GLU A 65 12.64 12.47 2.47
N PHE A 66 12.43 13.01 3.67
CA PHE A 66 13.18 14.15 4.19
C PHE A 66 13.36 14.05 5.71
N MET A 67 14.37 14.74 6.22
CA MET A 67 14.64 14.78 7.65
C MET A 67 14.05 16.02 8.32
N VAL A 68 13.54 15.82 9.54
CA VAL A 68 13.03 16.85 10.43
C VAL A 68 13.89 16.89 11.69
N VAL A 69 14.30 18.10 12.08
CA VAL A 69 15.28 18.38 13.12
C VAL A 69 14.85 19.56 14.00
N GLY A 70 15.58 19.79 15.10
CA GLY A 70 15.36 20.98 15.94
C GLY A 70 14.22 20.87 16.95
N MET A 71 13.65 19.68 17.15
CA MET A 71 12.59 19.42 18.14
C MET A 71 12.98 19.87 19.55
N ARG A 72 14.26 19.71 19.91
CA ARG A 72 14.81 20.15 21.21
C ARG A 72 14.67 21.64 21.51
N PHE A 73 14.51 22.46 20.47
CA PHE A 73 14.36 23.91 20.60
C PHE A 73 12.89 24.34 20.57
N ARG A 74 11.96 23.40 20.41
CA ARG A 74 10.53 23.64 20.15
C ARG A 74 9.62 22.80 21.05
N GLY A 75 10.11 22.45 22.24
CA GLY A 75 9.32 21.77 23.27
C GLY A 75 9.37 20.24 23.24
N ASP A 76 10.41 19.66 22.62
CA ASP A 76 10.71 18.22 22.67
C ASP A 76 9.54 17.33 22.20
N HIS A 77 8.84 17.78 21.15
CA HIS A 77 7.75 17.00 20.56
C HIS A 77 8.23 15.59 20.17
N LYS A 78 7.38 14.59 20.42
CA LYS A 78 7.64 13.20 20.07
C LYS A 78 6.65 12.76 19.00
N PHE A 79 7.13 12.70 17.76
CA PHE A 79 6.29 12.34 16.63
C PHE A 79 5.61 10.98 16.79
N SER A 80 4.33 10.94 16.42
CA SER A 80 3.47 9.77 16.37
C SER A 80 2.81 9.64 15.00
N HIS A 81 2.39 8.42 14.62
CA HIS A 81 1.61 8.21 13.39
C HIS A 81 0.19 8.79 13.44
N LYS A 82 -0.23 9.30 14.60
CA LYS A 82 -1.53 9.96 14.80
C LYS A 82 -1.45 11.49 14.66
N ASP A 83 -0.24 12.05 14.58
CA ASP A 83 -0.04 13.49 14.48
C ASP A 83 -0.56 13.99 13.13
N ASP A 84 -1.32 15.09 13.14
CA ASP A 84 -1.64 15.81 11.92
C ASP A 84 -0.51 16.77 11.58
N ILE A 85 0.31 16.38 10.59
CA ILE A 85 1.56 17.06 10.26
C ILE A 85 1.35 17.95 9.03
N THR A 86 1.61 19.24 9.19
CA THR A 86 1.59 20.23 8.11
C THR A 86 2.93 20.95 7.97
N LEU A 87 3.17 21.54 6.80
CA LEU A 87 4.37 22.31 6.49
C LEU A 87 4.02 23.79 6.28
N GLU A 88 4.89 24.68 6.72
CA GLU A 88 4.78 26.13 6.48
C GLU A 88 6.13 26.68 6.01
N LEU A 89 6.13 27.52 4.98
CA LEU A 89 7.35 28.20 4.54
C LEU A 89 7.71 29.33 5.51
N ASP A 90 8.99 29.46 5.84
CA ASP A 90 9.52 30.51 6.69
C ASP A 90 10.50 31.37 5.89
N ASP A 91 9.97 32.20 5.00
CA ASP A 91 10.78 33.02 4.07
C ASP A 91 11.59 34.12 4.80
N ASP A 92 11.10 34.57 5.96
CA ASP A 92 11.75 35.59 6.79
C ASP A 92 12.76 34.99 7.80
N ASN A 93 13.10 33.72 7.66
CA ASN A 93 14.03 33.08 8.58
C ASN A 93 15.44 33.66 8.42
N ARG A 94 15.98 34.18 9.54
CA ARG A 94 17.28 34.87 9.57
C ARG A 94 18.48 33.97 9.25
N VAL A 95 18.34 32.65 9.40
CA VAL A 95 19.44 31.68 9.27
C VAL A 95 19.38 30.95 7.93
N ASP A 96 18.21 30.48 7.55
CA ASP A 96 18.01 29.76 6.29
C ASP A 96 16.80 30.32 5.54
N LYS A 97 17.04 31.06 4.46
CA LYS A 97 15.99 31.59 3.57
C LYS A 97 15.10 30.52 2.94
N TYR A 98 15.49 29.25 3.02
CA TYR A 98 14.71 28.12 2.54
C TYR A 98 14.00 27.36 3.66
N ALA A 99 14.03 27.86 4.90
CA ALA A 99 13.44 27.20 6.05
C ALA A 99 11.97 26.82 5.80
N ILE A 100 11.63 25.62 6.28
CA ILE A 100 10.27 25.07 6.30
C ILE A 100 10.01 24.60 7.72
N LYS A 101 8.96 25.15 8.34
CA LYS A 101 8.48 24.74 9.65
C LYS A 101 7.64 23.47 9.50
N VAL A 102 7.76 22.61 10.49
CA VAL A 102 6.91 21.44 10.68
C VAL A 102 5.97 21.73 11.82
N LEU A 103 4.68 21.67 11.54
CA LEU A 103 3.63 21.91 12.51
C LEU A 103 2.88 20.61 12.83
N VAL A 104 2.47 20.47 14.08
CA VAL A 104 1.54 19.44 14.55
C VAL A 104 0.39 20.15 15.22
N ASP A 105 -0.84 19.91 14.75
CA ASP A 105 -2.05 20.60 15.24
C ASP A 105 -1.89 22.14 15.22
N GLY A 106 -1.24 22.67 14.17
CA GLY A 106 -0.96 24.11 14.03
C GLY A 106 0.16 24.66 14.92
N LYS A 107 0.80 23.84 15.76
CA LYS A 107 1.93 24.24 16.60
C LYS A 107 3.25 23.89 15.91
N HIS A 108 4.14 24.87 15.77
CA HIS A 108 5.49 24.65 15.25
C HIS A 108 6.33 23.81 16.23
N VAL A 109 6.73 22.61 15.81
CA VAL A 109 7.45 21.63 16.63
C VAL A 109 8.86 21.31 16.12
N ALA A 110 9.17 21.60 14.87
CA ALA A 110 10.48 21.30 14.28
C ALA A 110 10.69 22.06 12.96
N PHE A 111 11.90 21.96 12.41
CA PHE A 111 12.22 22.42 11.07
C PHE A 111 12.60 21.23 10.16
N VAL A 112 12.36 21.37 8.86
CA VAL A 112 12.99 20.49 7.86
C VAL A 112 14.49 20.77 7.82
N ALA A 113 15.31 19.72 7.70
CA ALA A 113 16.75 19.86 7.51
C ALA A 113 17.07 20.70 6.25
N ALA A 114 18.05 21.60 6.33
CA ALA A 114 18.33 22.60 5.29
C ALA A 114 18.52 22.01 3.88
N GLU A 115 19.20 20.86 3.77
CA GLU A 115 19.43 20.19 2.49
C GLU A 115 18.14 19.69 1.85
N ASP A 116 17.20 19.20 2.65
CA ASP A 116 15.92 18.70 2.17
C ASP A 116 14.91 19.83 1.96
N ALA A 117 14.97 20.89 2.77
CA ALA A 117 14.14 22.09 2.61
C ALA A 117 14.30 22.70 1.20
N ARG A 118 15.55 22.76 0.70
CA ARG A 118 15.85 23.21 -0.67
C ARG A 118 15.26 22.30 -1.75
N LYS A 119 15.18 20.99 -1.50
CA LYS A 119 14.56 20.04 -2.45
C LYS A 119 13.04 20.18 -2.42
N LEU A 120 12.45 20.26 -1.23
CA LEU A 120 11.01 20.40 -1.03
C LEU A 120 10.47 21.69 -1.65
N ARG A 121 11.20 22.81 -1.57
CA ARG A 121 10.78 24.06 -2.21
C ARG A 121 10.69 24.02 -3.73
N LYS A 122 11.29 23.01 -4.39
CA LYS A 122 11.14 22.82 -5.84
C LYS A 122 9.83 22.13 -6.20
N ILE A 123 9.11 21.58 -5.22
CA ILE A 123 7.86 20.87 -5.42
C ILE A 123 6.72 21.90 -5.38
N LYS A 124 5.94 21.93 -6.46
CA LYS A 124 4.71 22.73 -6.52
C LYS A 124 3.70 22.22 -5.49
N ASP A 125 3.02 23.14 -4.81
CA ASP A 125 1.96 22.85 -3.84
C ASP A 125 2.47 21.98 -2.67
N VAL A 126 3.73 22.20 -2.25
CA VAL A 126 4.38 21.40 -1.19
C VAL A 126 3.65 21.46 0.15
N LEU A 127 2.97 22.57 0.44
CA LEU A 127 2.27 22.80 1.70
C LEU A 127 0.94 22.04 1.79
N ASP A 128 0.31 21.77 0.64
CA ASP A 128 -0.97 21.07 0.55
C ASP A 128 -0.80 19.54 0.50
N ARG A 129 0.45 19.07 0.44
CA ARG A 129 0.77 17.66 0.32
C ARG A 129 0.82 16.97 1.68
N ARG A 130 0.36 15.72 1.69
CA ARG A 130 0.36 14.89 2.89
C ARG A 130 1.78 14.48 3.27
N VAL A 131 2.08 14.65 4.56
CA VAL A 131 3.33 14.23 5.19
C VAL A 131 3.05 13.07 6.13
N TYR A 132 3.92 12.06 6.10
CA TYR A 132 3.81 10.89 6.95
C TYR A 132 5.11 10.67 7.73
N LEU A 133 4.98 10.32 9.01
CA LEU A 133 6.09 9.83 9.79
C LEU A 133 6.56 8.46 9.25
N VAL A 134 7.84 8.35 8.88
CA VAL A 134 8.47 7.09 8.48
C VAL A 134 9.20 6.48 9.66
N LYS A 135 10.07 7.28 10.29
CA LYS A 135 10.94 6.83 11.37
C LYS A 135 11.21 7.95 12.35
N LYS A 136 11.23 7.63 13.65
CA LYS A 136 11.56 8.57 14.72
C LYS A 136 12.91 8.24 15.34
N TYR A 137 13.61 9.28 15.76
CA TYR A 137 14.85 9.23 16.52
C TYR A 137 14.70 10.08 17.80
N ALA A 138 15.74 10.13 18.63
CA ALA A 138 15.68 10.86 19.90
C ALA A 138 15.43 12.38 19.71
N GLN A 139 16.04 12.99 18.68
CA GLN A 139 15.97 14.43 18.41
C GLN A 139 15.76 14.76 16.93
N SER A 140 15.39 13.77 16.12
CA SER A 140 15.04 13.94 14.72
C SER A 140 13.96 12.94 14.30
N ALA A 141 13.39 13.13 13.11
CA ALA A 141 12.51 12.17 12.47
C ALA A 141 12.74 12.17 10.96
N THR A 142 12.54 11.03 10.33
CA THR A 142 12.41 10.90 8.88
C THR A 142 10.92 10.91 8.54
N MET A 143 10.56 11.77 7.61
CA MET A 143 9.20 11.90 7.10
C MET A 143 9.18 11.66 5.60
N ARG A 144 7.98 11.42 5.07
CA ARG A 144 7.73 11.20 3.65
C ARG A 144 6.62 12.11 3.17
N LEU A 145 6.89 12.84 2.08
CA LEU A 145 5.91 13.63 1.34
C LEU A 145 5.35 12.79 0.19
N ASP A 146 4.03 12.77 0.01
CA ASP A 146 3.42 12.23 -1.21
C ASP A 146 3.67 13.20 -2.38
N THR A 147 4.41 12.76 -3.40
CA THR A 147 4.72 13.59 -4.57
C THR A 147 3.76 13.42 -5.74
N GLN A 148 2.69 12.62 -5.60
CA GLN A 148 1.62 12.61 -6.60
C GLN A 148 1.03 14.02 -6.78
N THR A 149 1.00 14.50 -8.02
CA THR A 149 0.35 15.76 -8.38
C THR A 149 -1.14 15.67 -8.07
N MET A 150 -1.72 16.71 -7.44
CA MET A 150 -3.16 16.74 -7.14
C MET A 150 -4.03 16.55 -8.40
N ASP A 151 -3.59 17.08 -9.55
CA ASP A 151 -4.25 16.90 -10.85
C ASP A 151 -4.54 15.42 -11.19
N ARG A 152 -3.61 14.51 -10.87
CA ARG A 152 -3.80 13.07 -11.13
C ARG A 152 -4.76 12.40 -10.14
N MET A 153 -4.93 12.96 -8.94
CA MET A 153 -5.89 12.44 -7.95
C MET A 153 -7.31 12.92 -8.23
N GLU A 154 -7.50 14.17 -8.67
CA GLU A 154 -8.81 14.66 -9.14
C GLU A 154 -9.28 13.89 -10.37
N GLU A 155 -8.40 13.72 -11.37
CA GLU A 155 -8.72 12.95 -12.57
C GLU A 155 -9.05 11.47 -12.25
N TYR A 156 -8.42 10.90 -11.21
CA TYR A 156 -8.76 9.54 -10.76
C TYR A 156 -10.11 9.48 -10.04
N ARG A 157 -10.43 10.48 -9.22
CA ARG A 157 -11.74 10.59 -8.53
C ARG A 157 -12.89 10.75 -9.52
N GLU A 158 -12.71 11.59 -10.54
CA GLU A 158 -13.70 11.75 -11.62
C GLU A 158 -13.91 10.43 -12.37
N ARG A 159 -12.84 9.74 -12.77
CA ARG A 159 -12.96 8.44 -13.45
C ARG A 159 -13.58 7.34 -12.59
N GLU A 160 -13.35 7.32 -11.28
CA GLU A 160 -14.03 6.37 -10.38
C GLU A 160 -15.51 6.70 -10.23
N ALA A 161 -15.87 7.98 -10.09
CA ALA A 161 -17.26 8.42 -10.04
C ALA A 161 -18.02 8.02 -11.33
N ASP A 162 -17.41 8.23 -12.50
CA ASP A 162 -18.00 7.83 -13.79
C ASP A 162 -18.19 6.31 -13.91
N ARG A 163 -17.21 5.52 -13.42
CA ARG A 163 -17.31 4.05 -13.40
C ARG A 163 -18.38 3.56 -12.45
N GLU A 164 -18.55 4.21 -11.31
CA GLU A 164 -19.58 3.87 -10.33
C GLU A 164 -20.97 4.22 -10.88
N LEU A 165 -21.12 5.38 -11.53
CA LEU A 165 -22.34 5.74 -12.26
C LEU A 165 -22.67 4.71 -13.34
N ALA A 166 -21.69 4.30 -14.15
CA ALA A 166 -21.89 3.31 -15.20
C ALA A 166 -22.33 1.94 -14.65
N ARG A 167 -21.81 1.53 -13.48
CA ARG A 167 -22.23 0.29 -12.79
C ARG A 167 -23.66 0.39 -12.28
N ILE A 168 -24.07 1.55 -11.75
CA ILE A 168 -25.44 1.80 -11.30
C ILE A 168 -26.39 1.72 -12.51
N CYS A 169 -26.09 2.43 -13.60
CA CYS A 169 -26.88 2.41 -14.82
C CYS A 169 -27.01 1.00 -15.41
N HIS A 170 -25.92 0.22 -15.44
CA HIS A 170 -25.96 -1.16 -15.93
C HIS A 170 -26.81 -2.08 -15.03
N ARG A 171 -26.74 -1.90 -13.70
CA ARG A 171 -27.56 -2.66 -12.75
C ARG A 171 -29.04 -2.33 -12.88
N GLU A 172 -29.40 -1.07 -13.09
CA GLU A 172 -30.78 -0.66 -13.32
C GLU A 172 -31.33 -1.18 -14.65
N ALA A 173 -30.55 -1.14 -15.73
CA ALA A 173 -30.93 -1.71 -17.02
C ALA A 173 -31.20 -3.23 -16.95
N MET A 174 -30.51 -3.95 -16.06
CA MET A 174 -30.72 -5.38 -15.81
C MET A 174 -31.95 -5.68 -14.93
N LEU A 175 -32.48 -4.70 -14.20
CA LEU A 175 -33.64 -4.86 -13.31
C LEU A 175 -34.97 -4.48 -13.97
N TYR A 176 -34.92 -3.64 -15.01
CA TYR A 176 -36.11 -3.09 -15.68
C TYR A 176 -36.19 -3.46 -17.17
N GLY A 177 -35.32 -4.34 -17.66
CA GLY A 177 -35.28 -4.84 -19.05
C GLY A 177 -35.76 -6.27 -19.20
#